data_AF-G9AAJ5-F1
#
_entry.id   AF-G9AAJ5-F1
#
_cell.length_a   1.000
_cell.length_b   1.000
_cell.length_c   1.000
_cell.angle_alpha   90.00
_cell.angle_beta   90.00
_cell.angle_gamma   90.00
#
_symmetry.space_group_name_H-M   'P 1'
#
loop_
_entity.id
_entity.type
_entity.pdbx_description
1 polymer ?
#
loop_
_entity_poly.entity_id
_entity_poly.type
_entity_poly.pdbx_seq_one_letter_code
_entity_poly.pdbx_strand_id
1 'polypeptide(L)'
;MSSMKDLAKQNPGLISGWRLSVTLQPGTPLKWLLRHGEVKQAAGYPSEEIPASFAVWMPIVKTWAELGIPRNESSPTMASAVGQISVDGGDLLPFLIKYRSIVELVPLSNQGRHLRRLKTEYPEFSHLVEQAYRPATGKLKRFPATYKRHLRRLPKR
;
A
#
# COMPACT_ATOMS: atom_id res chain seq x y z
N MET A 1 17.47 -5.71 12.40
CA MET A 1 16.67 -6.60 11.53
C MET A 1 17.45 -6.78 10.24
N SER A 2 17.72 -8.01 9.80
CA SER A 2 18.40 -8.29 8.53
C SER A 2 17.57 -7.80 7.35
N SER A 3 18.20 -7.23 6.32
CA SER A 3 17.48 -6.82 5.10
C SER A 3 16.98 -8.06 4.35
N MET A 4 15.90 -7.92 3.56
CA MET A 4 15.42 -8.99 2.66
C MET A 4 16.52 -9.46 1.69
N LYS A 5 17.42 -8.55 1.33
CA LYS A 5 18.62 -8.84 0.54
C LYS A 5 19.59 -9.79 1.26
N ASP A 6 19.74 -9.65 2.58
CA ASP A 6 20.64 -10.48 3.38
C ASP A 6 20.05 -11.88 3.57
N LEU A 7 18.74 -11.96 3.82
CA LEU A 7 18.02 -13.24 3.92
C LEU A 7 18.11 -14.06 2.64
N ALA A 8 18.04 -13.41 1.49
CA ALA A 8 18.20 -14.07 0.19
C ALA A 8 19.60 -14.67 0.01
N LYS A 9 20.64 -13.94 0.43
CA LYS A 9 22.02 -14.45 0.38
C LYS A 9 22.27 -15.62 1.32
N GLN A 10 21.63 -15.62 2.49
CA GLN A 10 21.75 -16.69 3.48
C GLN A 10 21.03 -17.97 3.05
N ASN A 11 20.03 -17.87 2.16
CA ASN A 11 19.17 -19.00 1.77
C ASN A 11 19.06 -19.15 0.24
N PRO A 12 20.18 -19.37 -0.49
CA PRO A 12 20.21 -19.31 -1.95
C PRO A 12 19.35 -20.39 -2.65
N GLY A 13 18.96 -21.45 -1.93
CA GLY A 13 18.16 -22.56 -2.46
C GLY A 13 16.65 -22.45 -2.19
N LEU A 14 16.19 -21.50 -1.38
CA LEU A 14 14.77 -21.39 -0.97
C LEU A 14 13.96 -20.41 -1.83
N ILE A 15 14.59 -19.38 -2.37
CA ILE A 15 13.91 -18.32 -3.14
C ILE A 15 13.89 -18.72 -4.62
N SER A 16 12.70 -18.85 -5.18
CA SER A 16 12.47 -19.11 -6.62
C SER A 16 12.27 -17.82 -7.41
N GLY A 17 11.93 -16.71 -6.74
CA GLY A 17 11.78 -15.41 -7.40
C GLY A 17 11.35 -14.31 -6.43
N TRP A 18 10.92 -13.19 -6.99
CA TRP A 18 10.45 -12.03 -6.25
C TRP A 18 9.16 -11.51 -6.85
N ARG A 19 8.19 -11.19 -6.00
CA ARG A 19 6.91 -10.58 -6.38
C ARG A 19 6.81 -9.17 -5.81
N LEU A 20 6.40 -8.21 -6.63
CA LEU A 20 6.15 -6.86 -6.18
C LEU A 20 4.84 -6.81 -5.41
N SER A 21 4.92 -6.54 -4.10
CA SER A 21 3.76 -6.32 -3.24
C SER A 21 3.57 -4.82 -3.05
N VAL A 22 2.50 -4.30 -3.62
CA VAL A 22 2.12 -2.88 -3.53
C VAL A 22 1.21 -2.67 -2.33
N THR A 23 1.42 -1.57 -1.60
CA THR A 23 0.56 -1.15 -0.49
C THR A 23 -0.80 -0.72 -1.04
N LEU A 24 -1.85 -1.48 -0.74
CA LEU A 24 -3.20 -1.23 -1.27
C LEU A 24 -3.96 -0.21 -0.42
N GLN A 25 -3.72 1.07 -0.70
CA GLN A 25 -4.34 2.22 -0.04
C GLN A 25 -4.78 3.28 -1.06
N PRO A 26 -5.79 4.12 -0.74
CA PRO A 26 -6.24 5.20 -1.62
C PRO A 26 -5.16 6.23 -1.97
N GLY A 27 -4.13 6.37 -1.13
CA GLY A 27 -2.99 7.25 -1.37
C GLY A 27 -1.96 6.70 -2.37
N THR A 28 -2.00 5.39 -2.66
CA THR A 28 -1.01 4.74 -3.52
C THR A 28 -1.21 5.17 -4.98
N PRO A 29 -0.17 5.69 -5.66
CA PRO A 29 -0.28 6.12 -7.06
C PRO A 29 -0.69 4.99 -8.02
N LEU A 30 -1.45 5.34 -9.06
CA LEU A 30 -1.95 4.40 -10.08
C LEU A 30 -0.82 3.57 -10.69
N LYS A 31 0.30 4.23 -11.02
CA LYS A 31 1.47 3.57 -11.62
C LYS A 31 2.02 2.41 -10.77
N TRP A 32 1.87 2.47 -9.45
CA TRP A 32 2.30 1.40 -8.56
C TRP A 32 1.24 0.31 -8.46
N LEU A 33 -0.04 0.68 -8.31
CA LEU A 33 -1.14 -0.29 -8.28
C LEU A 33 -1.13 -1.21 -9.51
N LEU A 34 -0.86 -0.67 -10.69
CA LEU A 34 -0.76 -1.43 -11.95
C LEU A 34 0.39 -2.45 -11.99
N ARG A 35 1.37 -2.33 -11.10
CA ARG A 35 2.52 -3.23 -11.01
C ARG A 35 2.38 -4.28 -9.90
N HIS A 36 1.28 -4.24 -9.13
CA HIS A 36 1.05 -5.22 -8.08
C HIS A 36 1.06 -6.64 -8.67
N GLY A 37 1.83 -7.53 -8.07
CA GLY A 37 1.97 -8.91 -8.56
C GLY A 37 3.03 -9.09 -9.65
N GLU A 38 3.76 -8.05 -10.08
CA GLU A 38 4.90 -8.20 -11.00
C GLU A 38 5.90 -9.23 -10.44
N VAL A 39 6.33 -10.19 -11.26
CA VAL A 39 7.27 -11.24 -10.84
C VAL A 39 8.61 -11.10 -11.56
N LYS A 40 9.69 -11.14 -10.80
CA LYS A 40 11.06 -11.28 -11.30
C LYS A 40 11.60 -12.66 -10.96
N GLN A 41 11.88 -13.45 -11.98
CA GLN A 41 12.46 -14.77 -11.84
C GLN A 41 13.97 -14.64 -11.64
N ALA A 42 14.42 -14.79 -10.40
CA ALA A 42 15.82 -14.90 -10.00
C ALA A 42 15.90 -15.09 -8.48
N ALA A 43 16.90 -15.84 -8.00
CA ALA A 43 17.17 -15.93 -6.56
C ALA A 43 17.71 -14.60 -6.00
N GLY A 44 18.37 -13.79 -6.83
CA GLY A 44 18.93 -12.50 -6.44
C GLY A 44 17.86 -11.42 -6.20
N TYR A 45 18.01 -10.66 -5.12
CA TYR A 45 17.13 -9.53 -4.82
C TYR A 45 17.12 -8.51 -5.96
N PRO A 46 15.95 -8.02 -6.43
CA PRO A 46 15.86 -7.07 -7.52
C PRO A 46 16.64 -5.77 -7.25
N SER A 47 17.41 -5.30 -8.24
CA SER A 47 18.20 -4.06 -8.13
C SER A 47 17.38 -2.78 -8.26
N GLU A 48 16.11 -2.90 -8.64
CA GLU A 48 15.22 -1.76 -8.83
C GLU A 48 14.91 -1.07 -7.50
N GLU A 49 15.19 0.23 -7.42
CA GLU A 49 14.79 1.05 -6.30
C GLU A 49 13.29 1.32 -6.35
N ILE A 50 12.59 0.86 -5.31
CA ILE A 50 11.16 1.05 -5.13
C ILE A 50 10.91 1.88 -3.86
N PRO A 51 9.98 2.85 -3.88
CA PRO A 51 9.63 3.61 -2.69
C PRO A 51 8.94 2.68 -1.68
N ALA A 52 9.57 2.48 -0.52
CA ALA A 52 9.06 1.60 0.53
C ALA A 52 7.68 1.99 1.06
N SER A 53 7.24 3.23 0.85
CA SER A 53 5.89 3.69 1.18
C SER A 53 4.80 3.10 0.26
N PHE A 54 5.16 2.66 -0.94
CA PHE A 54 4.21 2.21 -1.96
C PHE A 54 4.38 0.75 -2.35
N ALA A 55 5.59 0.21 -2.32
CA ALA A 55 5.83 -1.17 -2.73
C ALA A 55 7.05 -1.78 -2.04
N VAL A 56 7.04 -3.11 -1.95
CA VAL A 56 8.19 -3.91 -1.50
C VAL A 56 8.29 -5.18 -2.34
N TRP A 57 9.52 -5.64 -2.61
CA TRP A 57 9.75 -6.95 -3.20
C TRP A 57 9.63 -8.02 -2.13
N MET A 58 8.67 -8.94 -2.32
CA MET A 58 8.44 -10.09 -1.45
C MET A 58 9.03 -11.35 -2.11
N PRO A 59 9.73 -12.20 -1.36
CA PRO A 59 10.30 -13.42 -1.90
C PRO A 59 9.18 -14.40 -2.24
N ILE A 60 9.32 -15.02 -3.40
CA ILE A 60 8.58 -16.22 -3.76
C ILE A 60 9.48 -17.37 -3.32
N VAL A 61 8.98 -18.16 -2.38
CA VAL A 61 9.69 -19.34 -1.88
C VAL A 61 9.23 -20.58 -2.62
N LYS A 62 10.09 -21.59 -2.64
CA LYS A 62 9.76 -22.91 -3.16
C LYS A 62 8.54 -23.49 -2.44
N THR A 63 7.72 -24.22 -3.19
CA THR A 63 6.60 -25.00 -2.64
C THR A 63 7.10 -26.13 -1.75
N TRP A 64 6.25 -26.65 -0.86
CA TRP A 64 6.57 -27.84 -0.07
C TRP A 64 6.89 -29.03 -0.97
N ALA A 65 6.15 -29.17 -2.08
CA ALA A 65 6.39 -30.20 -3.08
C ALA A 65 7.79 -30.08 -3.73
N GLU A 66 8.22 -28.86 -4.09
CA GLU A 66 9.58 -28.59 -4.59
C GLU A 66 10.68 -28.90 -3.56
N LEU A 67 10.34 -28.92 -2.27
CA LEU A 67 11.21 -29.34 -1.18
C LEU A 67 11.09 -30.83 -0.84
N GLY A 68 10.29 -31.60 -1.59
CA GLY A 68 10.08 -33.03 -1.36
C GLY A 68 9.13 -33.36 -0.20
N ILE A 69 8.35 -32.38 0.28
CA ILE A 69 7.39 -32.54 1.37
C ILE A 69 5.97 -32.65 0.77
N PRO A 70 5.25 -33.77 0.95
CA PRO A 70 3.93 -33.99 0.37
C PRO A 70 2.85 -33.25 1.17
N ARG A 71 2.88 -31.92 1.13
CA ARG A 71 1.94 -31.04 1.83
C ARG A 71 1.51 -29.91 0.91
N ASN A 72 0.22 -29.58 0.92
CA ASN A 72 -0.30 -28.44 0.18
C ASN A 72 0.01 -27.11 0.90
N GLU A 73 0.26 -26.07 0.13
CA GLU A 73 0.35 -24.70 0.61
C GLU A 73 -1.01 -24.21 1.12
N SER A 74 -0.99 -23.40 2.18
CA SER A 74 -2.15 -22.59 2.54
C SER A 74 -2.34 -21.47 1.54
N SER A 75 -3.60 -21.12 1.22
CA SER A 75 -3.90 -19.93 0.42
C SER A 75 -3.26 -18.70 1.05
N PRO A 76 -2.31 -18.04 0.36
CA PRO A 76 -1.61 -16.91 0.93
C PRO A 76 -2.56 -15.72 1.00
N THR A 77 -2.37 -14.88 2.01
CA THR A 77 -3.14 -13.64 2.20
C THR A 77 -2.24 -12.49 2.58
N MET A 78 -2.68 -11.26 2.33
CA MET A 78 -1.98 -10.04 2.73
C MET A 78 -2.88 -9.13 3.58
N ALA A 79 -2.24 -8.28 4.38
CA ALA A 79 -2.92 -7.24 5.13
C ALA A 79 -3.26 -6.05 4.22
N SER A 80 -4.44 -5.46 4.43
CA SER A 80 -4.90 -4.27 3.72
C SER A 80 -5.69 -3.34 4.64
N ALA A 81 -6.09 -2.17 4.12
CA ALA A 81 -6.92 -1.21 4.86
C ALA A 81 -8.32 -1.75 5.22
N VAL A 82 -8.79 -2.81 4.55
CA VAL A 82 -10.10 -3.44 4.79
C VAL A 82 -9.98 -4.81 5.47
N GLY A 83 -8.80 -5.13 6.00
CA GLY A 83 -8.51 -6.41 6.65
C GLY A 83 -7.68 -7.34 5.76
N GLN A 84 -7.82 -8.64 6.01
CA GLN A 84 -7.09 -9.70 5.30
C GLN A 84 -7.73 -9.94 3.92
N ILE A 85 -6.92 -9.93 2.88
CA ILE A 85 -7.33 -10.16 1.49
C ILE A 85 -6.40 -11.16 0.80
N SER A 86 -6.78 -11.63 -0.38
CA SER A 86 -5.89 -12.44 -1.24
C SER A 86 -4.65 -11.64 -1.67
N VAL A 87 -3.51 -12.31 -1.89
CA VAL A 87 -2.22 -11.66 -2.21
C VAL A 87 -2.14 -11.13 -3.64
N ASP A 88 -3.11 -11.45 -4.50
CA ASP A 88 -3.31 -10.77 -5.78
C ASP A 88 -4.02 -9.42 -5.63
N GLY A 89 -4.43 -9.07 -4.40
CA GLY A 89 -5.14 -7.85 -4.08
C GLY A 89 -6.67 -7.98 -4.09
N GLY A 90 -7.20 -9.14 -4.46
CA GLY A 90 -8.65 -9.43 -4.50
C GLY A 90 -9.47 -8.33 -5.20
N ASP A 91 -10.69 -8.08 -4.72
CA ASP A 91 -11.57 -7.04 -5.26
C ASP A 91 -11.10 -5.60 -4.92
N LEU A 92 -10.21 -5.47 -3.93
CA LEU A 92 -9.69 -4.17 -3.51
C LEU A 92 -8.78 -3.54 -4.57
N LEU A 93 -7.93 -4.34 -5.21
CA LEU A 93 -7.01 -3.85 -6.25
C LEU A 93 -7.73 -3.21 -7.46
N PRO A 94 -8.70 -3.87 -8.13
CA PRO A 94 -9.39 -3.26 -9.26
C PRO A 94 -10.19 -2.02 -8.84
N PHE A 95 -10.78 -2.01 -7.65
CA PHE A 95 -11.40 -0.81 -7.08
C PHE A 95 -10.40 0.35 -6.96
N LEU A 96 -9.23 0.11 -6.36
CA LEU A 96 -8.21 1.15 -6.16
C LEU A 96 -7.63 1.64 -7.49
N ILE A 97 -7.44 0.76 -8.47
CA ILE A 97 -7.01 1.12 -9.83
C ILE A 97 -8.04 2.06 -10.46
N LYS A 98 -9.33 1.73 -10.41
CA LYS A 98 -10.41 2.60 -10.93
C LYS A 98 -10.47 3.93 -10.18
N TYR A 99 -10.40 3.90 -8.85
CA TYR A 99 -10.37 5.09 -8.02
C TYR A 99 -9.23 6.04 -8.40
N ARG A 100 -7.99 5.54 -8.45
CA ARG A 100 -6.82 6.35 -8.81
C ARG A 100 -6.86 6.80 -10.27
N SER A 101 -7.40 5.99 -11.18
CA SER A 101 -7.62 6.41 -12.57
C SER A 101 -8.54 7.62 -12.65
N ILE A 102 -9.60 7.66 -11.83
CA ILE A 102 -10.48 8.83 -11.75
C ILE A 102 -9.74 10.03 -11.16
N VAL A 103 -9.04 9.84 -10.03
CA VAL A 103 -8.36 10.94 -9.32
C VAL A 103 -7.20 11.54 -10.13
N GLU A 104 -6.43 10.71 -10.84
CA GLU A 104 -5.22 11.12 -11.53
C GLU A 104 -5.46 11.53 -12.99
N LEU A 105 -6.42 10.91 -13.69
CA LEU A 105 -6.59 11.09 -15.14
C LEU A 105 -7.85 11.87 -15.53
N VAL A 106 -8.87 11.92 -14.67
CA VAL A 106 -10.12 12.64 -14.99
C VAL A 106 -10.05 14.08 -14.49
N PRO A 107 -10.43 15.08 -15.30
CA PRO A 107 -10.52 16.48 -14.86
C PRO A 107 -11.38 16.64 -13.61
N LEU A 108 -10.95 17.48 -12.66
CA LEU A 108 -11.61 17.70 -11.37
C LEU A 108 -13.11 18.00 -11.50
N SER A 109 -13.53 18.75 -12.52
CA SER A 109 -14.93 19.08 -12.80
C SER A 109 -15.82 17.85 -13.04
N ASN A 110 -15.24 16.75 -13.53
CA ASN A 110 -15.96 15.53 -13.88
C ASN A 110 -15.80 14.42 -12.84
N GLN A 111 -14.79 14.49 -11.96
CA GLN A 111 -14.48 13.43 -10.98
C GLN A 111 -15.70 13.04 -10.13
N GLY A 112 -16.50 14.01 -9.68
CA GLY A 112 -17.66 13.75 -8.82
C GLY A 112 -18.67 12.77 -9.44
N ARG A 113 -18.91 12.83 -10.76
CA ARG A 113 -19.81 11.89 -11.44
C ARG A 113 -19.22 10.49 -11.48
N HIS A 114 -17.94 10.36 -11.79
CA HIS A 114 -17.25 9.07 -11.86
C HIS A 114 -17.12 8.41 -10.48
N LEU A 115 -16.82 9.18 -9.44
CA LEU A 115 -16.72 8.66 -8.07
C LEU A 115 -18.06 8.18 -7.54
N ARG A 116 -19.18 8.86 -7.86
CA ARG A 116 -20.52 8.38 -7.49
C ARG A 116 -20.81 7.02 -8.12
N ARG A 117 -20.49 6.85 -9.41
CA ARG A 117 -20.64 5.56 -10.10
C ARG A 117 -19.76 4.48 -9.48
N LEU A 118 -18.51 4.80 -9.17
CA LEU A 118 -17.58 3.85 -8.53
C LEU A 118 -18.11 3.37 -7.17
N LYS A 119 -18.67 4.26 -6.35
CA LYS A 119 -19.29 3.88 -5.07
C LYS A 119 -20.49 2.95 -5.22
N THR A 120 -21.23 3.06 -6.33
CA THR A 120 -22.34 2.13 -6.64
C THR A 120 -21.82 0.77 -7.12
N GLU A 121 -20.72 0.75 -7.85
CA GLU A 121 -20.08 -0.48 -8.35
C GLU A 121 -19.38 -1.28 -7.23
N TYR A 122 -18.76 -0.57 -6.28
CA TYR A 122 -18.03 -1.15 -5.13
C TYR A 122 -18.55 -0.58 -3.80
N PRO A 123 -19.78 -0.93 -3.38
CA PRO A 123 -20.39 -0.38 -2.17
C PRO A 123 -19.57 -0.68 -0.89
N GLU A 124 -18.94 -1.85 -0.81
CA GLU A 124 -18.10 -2.30 0.30
C GLU A 124 -16.86 -1.41 0.53
N PHE A 125 -16.33 -0.80 -0.54
CA PHE A 125 -15.15 0.07 -0.48
C PHE A 125 -15.48 1.57 -0.49
N SER A 126 -16.76 1.93 -0.48
CA SER A 126 -17.21 3.33 -0.53
C SER A 126 -16.62 4.21 0.58
N HIS A 127 -16.43 3.65 1.77
CA HIS A 127 -15.82 4.32 2.94
C HIS A 127 -14.38 4.77 2.69
N LEU A 128 -13.62 4.08 1.84
CA LEU A 128 -12.23 4.43 1.51
C LEU A 128 -12.16 5.72 0.68
N VAL A 129 -13.13 5.92 -0.21
CA VAL A 129 -13.26 7.17 -0.98
C VAL A 129 -13.51 8.34 -0.03
N GLU A 130 -14.37 8.15 0.97
CA GLU A 130 -14.76 9.22 1.90
C GLU A 130 -13.64 9.63 2.84
N GLN A 131 -12.86 8.65 3.32
CA GLN A 131 -11.70 8.92 4.16
C GLN A 131 -10.62 9.71 3.41
N ALA A 132 -10.40 9.41 2.12
CA ALA A 132 -9.46 10.14 1.28
C ALA A 132 -9.89 11.58 0.98
N TYR A 133 -11.21 11.81 0.90
CA TYR A 133 -11.79 13.13 0.65
C TYR A 133 -12.06 13.95 1.91
N ARG A 134 -11.83 13.43 3.13
CA ARG A 134 -11.83 14.29 4.30
C ARG A 134 -10.72 15.31 4.09
N PRO A 135 -11.04 16.61 3.92
CA PRO A 135 -10.03 17.64 4.11
C PRO A 135 -9.44 17.35 5.50
N ALA A 136 -8.19 17.70 5.74
CA ALA A 136 -7.73 17.86 7.10
C ALA A 136 -8.61 18.93 7.76
N THR A 137 -9.80 18.58 8.24
CA THR A 137 -10.62 19.35 9.17
C THR A 137 -9.99 19.26 10.55
N GLY A 138 -8.65 19.18 10.61
CA GLY A 138 -7.93 19.98 11.56
C GLY A 138 -8.30 21.43 11.26
N LYS A 139 -9.35 21.92 11.92
CA LYS A 139 -9.23 23.26 12.50
C LYS A 139 -7.78 23.31 13.01
N LEU A 140 -6.96 24.23 12.49
CA LEU A 140 -5.73 24.63 13.16
C LEU A 140 -6.11 24.64 14.64
N LYS A 141 -5.58 23.70 15.44
CA LYS A 141 -5.78 23.74 16.88
C LYS A 141 -5.17 25.08 17.24
N ARG A 142 -6.01 26.13 17.38
CA ARG A 142 -5.63 27.36 18.02
C ARG A 142 -5.16 26.87 19.36
N PHE A 143 -3.84 26.81 19.53
CA PHE A 143 -3.23 26.51 20.81
C PHE A 143 -3.98 27.37 21.82
N PRO A 144 -4.53 26.77 22.89
CA PRO A 144 -5.18 27.56 23.92
C PRO A 144 -4.19 28.66 24.34
N ALA A 145 -4.69 29.89 24.43
CA ALA A 145 -3.90 31.10 24.70
C ALA A 145 -3.15 31.09 26.05
N THR A 146 -3.21 29.97 26.78
CA THR A 146 -2.47 29.71 28.01
C THR A 146 -0.96 29.61 27.78
N TYR A 147 -0.49 29.28 26.56
CA TYR A 147 0.95 29.28 26.23
C TYR A 147 1.54 30.65 25.89
N LYS A 148 0.76 31.74 25.93
CA LYS A 148 1.30 33.12 25.78
C LYS A 148 1.67 33.81 27.10
N ARG A 149 1.47 33.15 28.25
CA ARG A 149 1.86 33.73 29.56
C ARG A 149 3.30 33.44 29.99
N HIS A 150 3.97 32.45 29.39
CA HIS A 150 5.35 32.08 29.80
C HIS A 150 6.48 32.75 29.02
N LEU A 151 6.18 33.45 27.91
CA LEU A 151 7.18 34.19 27.12
C LEU A 151 7.20 35.71 27.38
N ARG A 152 6.47 36.20 28.40
CA ARG A 152 6.52 37.62 28.84
C ARG A 152 7.32 37.83 30.14
N ARG A 153 8.01 36.80 30.65
CA ARG A 153 8.86 36.90 31.85
C ARG A 153 10.28 36.40 31.62
N LEU A 154 10.86 36.73 30.48
CA LEU A 154 12.31 36.72 30.34
C LEU A 154 12.79 38.17 30.50
N PRO A 155 13.56 38.50 31.55
CA PRO A 155 14.18 39.81 31.66
C PRO A 155 15.18 39.96 30.51
N LYS A 156 15.10 41.08 29.78
CA LYS A 156 16.19 41.50 28.90
C LYS A 156 17.41 41.78 29.78
N ARG A 157 18.44 40.97 29.64
CA ARG A 157 19.84 41.33 29.87
C ARG A 157 20.69 40.65 28.81
#